data_AF-A0A5S9QC27-F1
#
_entry.id   AF-A0A5S9QC27-F1
#
_cell.length_a   1.000
_cell.length_b   1.000
_cell.length_c   1.000
_cell.angle_alpha   90.00
_cell.angle_beta   90.00
_cell.angle_gamma   90.00
#
_symmetry.space_group_name_H-M   'P 1'
#
loop_
_entity.id
_entity.type
_entity.pdbx_description
1 polymer ?
#
loop_
_entity_poly.entity_id
_entity_poly.type
_entity_poly.pdbx_seq_one_letter_code
_entity_poly.pdbx_strand_id
1 'polypeptide(L)'
;MEKHHIPKVIADRLDSLLGWTTAVLLFSITLATLGLIAEEFWSIWERKDISLSDILLLFIYLEALAMVHQYISFGKLPVRYPIYIAIIAIARHIILGMKEMNDAHMITLSVAVLILTISTTIMRVGHHYWPYKKMPGER
;
A
#
# COMPACT_ATOMS: atom_id res chain seq x y z
N MET A 1 -39.16 -6.46 -8.86
CA MET A 1 -38.80 -7.21 -10.08
C MET A 1 -37.48 -6.60 -10.53
N GLU A 2 -36.30 -7.22 -10.45
CA GLU A 2 -35.87 -8.61 -10.63
C GLU A 2 -34.54 -8.75 -9.85
N LYS A 3 -34.47 -9.60 -8.81
CA LYS A 3 -33.21 -9.91 -8.13
C LYS A 3 -32.44 -10.90 -9.01
N HIS A 4 -31.55 -10.39 -9.84
CA HIS A 4 -30.62 -11.16 -10.65
C HIS A 4 -29.75 -12.04 -9.73
N HIS A 5 -30.19 -13.28 -9.51
CA HIS A 5 -29.46 -14.29 -8.75
C HIS A 5 -28.34 -14.83 -9.63
N ILE A 6 -27.14 -14.29 -9.47
CA ILE A 6 -25.93 -14.94 -9.98
C ILE A 6 -25.91 -16.37 -9.40
N PRO A 7 -25.76 -17.40 -10.24
CA PRO A 7 -25.74 -18.78 -9.76
C PRO A 7 -24.55 -18.97 -8.80
N LYS A 8 -24.81 -19.44 -7.58
CA LYS A 8 -23.82 -19.62 -6.50
C LYS A 8 -22.57 -20.39 -6.95
N VAL A 9 -22.74 -21.34 -7.86
CA VAL A 9 -21.64 -22.13 -8.44
C VAL A 9 -20.62 -21.26 -9.19
N ILE A 10 -21.06 -20.19 -9.86
CA ILE A 10 -20.17 -19.26 -10.57
C ILE A 10 -19.43 -18.38 -9.55
N ALA A 11 -20.11 -17.92 -8.50
CA ALA A 11 -19.49 -17.14 -7.43
C ALA A 11 -18.41 -17.95 -6.69
N ASP A 12 -18.70 -19.19 -6.29
CA ASP A 12 -17.73 -20.05 -5.58
C ASP A 12 -16.50 -20.36 -6.45
N ARG A 13 -16.69 -20.53 -7.76
CA ARG A 13 -15.60 -20.75 -8.72
C ARG A 13 -14.76 -19.49 -8.94
N LEU A 14 -15.38 -18.32 -9.04
CA LEU A 14 -14.70 -17.04 -9.15
C LEU A 14 -13.87 -16.75 -7.89
N ASP A 15 -14.43 -16.96 -6.70
CA ASP A 15 -13.74 -16.73 -5.44
C ASP A 15 -12.52 -17.64 -5.29
N SER A 16 -12.64 -18.91 -5.69
CA SER A 16 -11.51 -19.85 -5.70
C SER A 16 -10.41 -19.41 -6.70
N LEU A 17 -10.78 -19.03 -7.92
CA LEU A 17 -9.82 -18.55 -8.92
C LEU A 17 -9.12 -17.26 -8.49
N LEU A 18 -9.88 -16.29 -7.95
CA LEU A 18 -9.35 -15.02 -7.44
C LEU A 18 -8.36 -15.25 -6.30
N GLY A 19 -8.66 -16.18 -5.38
CA GLY A 19 -7.74 -16.56 -4.31
C GLY A 19 -6.40 -17.10 -4.82
N TRP A 20 -6.44 -18.02 -5.78
CA TRP A 20 -5.24 -18.57 -6.42
C TRP A 20 -4.43 -17.50 -7.16
N THR A 21 -5.08 -16.67 -7.97
CA THR A 21 -4.41 -15.57 -8.69
C THR A 21 -3.74 -14.60 -7.72
N THR A 22 -4.41 -14.27 -6.62
CA THR A 22 -3.86 -13.36 -5.61
C THR A 22 -2.65 -13.97 -4.92
N ALA A 23 -2.71 -15.26 -4.55
CA ALA A 23 -1.56 -15.95 -3.94
C ALA A 23 -0.34 -15.94 -4.85
N VAL A 24 -0.51 -16.22 -6.15
CA VAL A 24 0.56 -16.17 -7.14
C VAL A 24 1.15 -14.76 -7.25
N LEU A 25 0.29 -13.72 -7.33
CA LEU A 25 0.74 -12.33 -7.42
C LEU A 25 1.55 -11.90 -6.19
N LEU A 26 1.08 -12.20 -4.98
CA LEU A 26 1.79 -11.85 -3.74
C LEU A 26 3.14 -12.55 -3.67
N PHE A 27 3.19 -13.82 -4.07
CA PHE A 27 4.43 -14.57 -4.14
C PHE A 27 5.41 -13.96 -5.15
N SER A 28 4.95 -13.61 -6.35
CA SER A 28 5.76 -12.95 -7.37
C SER A 28 6.29 -11.58 -6.90
N ILE A 29 5.45 -10.75 -6.27
CA ILE A 29 5.87 -9.44 -5.74
C ILE A 29 6.93 -9.61 -4.66
N THR A 30 6.76 -10.60 -3.77
CA THR A 30 7.74 -10.91 -2.72
C THR A 30 9.09 -11.30 -3.34
N LEU A 31 9.07 -12.21 -4.31
CA LEU A 31 10.28 -12.68 -4.98
C LEU A 31 10.99 -11.55 -5.74
N ALA A 32 10.23 -10.72 -6.46
CA ALA A 32 10.75 -9.55 -7.17
C ALA A 32 11.38 -8.54 -6.21
N THR A 33 10.74 -8.27 -5.08
CA THR A 33 11.25 -7.33 -4.08
C THR A 33 12.54 -7.84 -3.44
N LEU A 34 12.64 -9.14 -3.15
CA LEU A 34 13.90 -9.75 -2.68
C LEU A 34 15.01 -9.66 -3.74
N GLY A 35 14.67 -9.85 -5.01
CA GLY A 35 15.59 -9.65 -6.13
C GLY A 35 16.13 -8.21 -6.20
N LEU A 36 15.24 -7.21 -6.10
CA LEU A 36 15.63 -5.79 -6.08
C LEU A 36 16.53 -5.44 -4.90
N ILE A 37 16.25 -5.99 -3.71
CA ILE A 37 17.10 -5.81 -2.54
C ILE A 37 18.51 -6.36 -2.81
N ALA A 38 18.61 -7.57 -3.38
CA ALA A 38 19.90 -8.18 -3.70
C ALA A 38 20.69 -7.40 -4.75
N GLU A 39 20.01 -6.90 -5.80
CA GLU A 39 20.59 -6.03 -6.81
C GLU A 39 21.12 -4.73 -6.20
N GLU A 40 20.35 -4.11 -5.30
CA GLU A 40 20.77 -2.88 -4.61
C GLU A 40 22.01 -3.11 -3.76
N PHE A 41 22.07 -4.21 -2.99
CA PHE A 41 23.26 -4.58 -2.23
C PHE A 41 24.49 -4.80 -3.13
N TRP A 42 24.32 -5.44 -4.29
CA TRP A 42 25.38 -5.59 -5.27
C TRP A 42 25.87 -4.25 -5.80
N SER A 43 24.93 -3.34 -6.10
CA SER A 43 25.19 -2.00 -6.58
C SER A 43 25.98 -1.15 -5.57
N ILE A 44 25.58 -1.19 -4.30
CA ILE A 44 26.29 -0.54 -3.19
C ILE A 44 27.71 -1.10 -3.05
N TRP A 45 27.86 -2.42 -3.17
CA TRP A 45 29.16 -3.07 -3.07
C TRP A 45 30.12 -2.62 -4.18
N GLU A 46 29.63 -2.48 -5.41
CA GLU A 46 30.41 -2.01 -6.55
C GLU A 46 30.79 -0.53 -6.41
N ARG A 47 29.85 0.31 -5.95
CA ARG A 47 30.10 1.74 -5.68
C ARG A 47 31.06 1.97 -4.50
N LYS A 48 31.15 1.03 -3.56
CA LYS A 48 31.90 1.14 -2.29
C LYS A 48 31.52 2.38 -1.45
N ASP A 49 30.33 2.90 -1.66
CA ASP A 49 29.77 4.03 -0.94
C ASP A 49 28.31 3.74 -0.61
N ILE A 50 27.89 4.14 0.59
CA ILE A 50 26.52 3.94 1.06
C ILE A 50 25.89 5.32 1.19
N SER A 51 24.95 5.62 0.31
CA SER A 51 24.21 6.87 0.38
C SER A 51 22.95 6.73 1.25
N LEU A 52 22.45 7.86 1.75
CA LEU A 52 21.13 7.91 2.38
C LEU A 52 20.03 7.43 1.43
N SER A 53 20.22 7.63 0.13
CA SER A 53 19.28 7.21 -0.90
C SER A 53 19.11 5.71 -0.97
N ASP A 54 20.21 4.97 -0.87
CA ASP A 54 20.21 3.51 -0.88
C ASP A 54 19.46 2.95 0.34
N ILE A 55 19.73 3.50 1.53
CA ILE A 55 19.08 3.06 2.79
C ILE A 55 17.57 3.29 2.75
N LEU A 56 17.14 4.46 2.29
CA LEU A 56 15.73 4.80 2.22
C LEU A 56 15.01 3.99 1.14
N LEU A 57 15.67 3.68 0.02
CA LEU A 57 15.15 2.78 -1.00
C LEU A 57 14.95 1.36 -0.45
N LEU A 58 15.93 0.82 0.29
CA LEU A 58 15.81 -0.47 0.99
C LEU A 58 14.62 -0.48 1.97
N PHE A 59 14.34 0.62 2.67
CA PHE A 59 13.15 0.70 3.51
C PHE A 59 11.85 0.67 2.67
N ILE A 60 11.82 1.20 1.44
CA ILE A 60 10.62 1.11 0.58
C ILE A 60 10.36 -0.36 0.27
N TYR A 61 11.42 -1.11 -0.04
CA TYR A 61 11.33 -2.55 -0.30
C TYR A 61 10.87 -3.33 0.93
N LEU A 62 11.41 -3.01 2.12
CA LEU A 62 10.96 -3.64 3.37
C LEU A 62 9.50 -3.31 3.71
N GLU A 63 9.06 -2.08 3.47
CA GLU A 63 7.67 -1.66 3.66
C GLU A 63 6.74 -2.41 2.70
N ALA A 64 7.14 -2.59 1.44
CA ALA A 64 6.42 -3.42 0.48
C ALA A 64 6.29 -4.88 0.94
N LEU A 65 7.36 -5.48 1.45
CA LEU A 65 7.31 -6.83 2.02
C LEU A 65 6.38 -6.91 3.24
N ALA A 66 6.41 -5.89 4.12
CA ALA A 66 5.51 -5.83 5.27
C ALA A 66 4.03 -5.76 4.85
N MET A 67 3.72 -5.05 3.77
CA MET A 67 2.37 -5.01 3.21
C MET A 67 1.91 -6.36 2.64
N VAL A 68 2.79 -7.08 1.94
CA VAL A 68 2.50 -8.43 1.46
C VAL A 68 2.27 -9.38 2.63
N HIS A 69 3.12 -9.32 3.66
CA HIS A 69 2.95 -10.10 4.88
C HIS A 69 1.62 -9.80 5.60
N GLN A 70 1.24 -8.52 5.67
CA GLN A 70 -0.04 -8.07 6.21
C GLN A 70 -1.22 -8.59 5.38
N TYR A 71 -1.11 -8.59 4.05
CA TYR A 71 -2.12 -9.17 3.17
C TYR A 71 -2.36 -10.64 3.51
N ILE A 72 -1.28 -11.42 3.59
CA ILE A 72 -1.33 -12.87 3.88
C ILE A 72 -1.97 -13.11 5.25
N SER A 73 -1.69 -12.27 6.25
CA SER A 73 -2.18 -12.44 7.62
C SER A 73 -3.67 -12.09 7.79
N PHE A 74 -4.18 -11.07 7.10
CA PHE A 74 -5.55 -10.58 7.31
C PHE A 74 -6.52 -10.90 6.16
N GLY A 75 -6.04 -11.47 5.05
CA GLY A 75 -6.85 -11.91 3.89
C GLY A 75 -7.50 -10.78 3.09
N LYS A 76 -7.34 -9.52 3.52
CA LYS A 76 -7.83 -8.31 2.86
C LYS A 76 -6.92 -7.14 3.21
N LEU A 77 -6.68 -6.24 2.25
CA LEU A 77 -6.06 -4.95 2.52
C LEU A 77 -7.15 -3.98 2.97
N PRO A 78 -7.15 -3.50 4.23
CA PRO A 78 -8.09 -2.47 4.64
C PRO A 78 -7.86 -1.22 3.79
N VAL A 79 -8.92 -0.56 3.34
CA VAL A 79 -8.89 0.62 2.45
C VAL A 79 -8.02 1.78 2.98
N ARG A 80 -7.69 1.75 4.28
CA ARG A 80 -6.82 2.72 4.95
C ARG A 80 -5.34 2.58 4.57
N TYR A 81 -4.87 1.37 4.27
CA TYR A 81 -3.45 1.12 4.00
C TYR A 81 -2.95 1.86 2.74
N PRO A 82 -3.64 1.79 1.57
CA PRO A 82 -3.25 2.53 0.36
C PRO A 82 -2.95 4.02 0.56
N ILE A 83 -3.75 4.70 1.40
CA ILE A 83 -3.57 6.14 1.61
C ILE A 83 -2.34 6.42 2.49
N TYR A 84 -2.10 5.61 3.52
CA TYR A 84 -0.89 5.74 4.33
C TYR A 84 0.38 5.45 3.52
N ILE A 85 0.32 4.47 2.61
CA ILE A 85 1.43 4.14 1.70
C ILE A 85 1.73 5.32 0.78
N ALA A 86 0.70 5.97 0.23
CA ALA A 86 0.89 7.17 -0.59
C ALA A 86 1.55 8.31 0.21
N ILE A 87 1.12 8.54 1.45
CA ILE A 87 1.71 9.55 2.33
C ILE A 87 3.19 9.24 2.61
N ILE A 88 3.51 8.00 2.99
CA ILE A 88 4.87 7.58 3.32
C ILE A 88 5.77 7.65 2.08
N ALA A 89 5.28 7.21 0.93
CA ALA A 89 6.00 7.29 -0.34
C ALA A 89 6.36 8.74 -0.70
N ILE A 90 5.40 9.67 -0.61
CA ILE A 90 5.65 11.09 -0.89
C ILE A 90 6.61 11.69 0.15
N ALA A 91 6.39 11.40 1.44
CA ALA A 91 7.25 11.90 2.51
C ALA A 91 8.71 11.46 2.32
N ARG A 92 8.93 10.19 1.97
CA ARG A 92 10.27 9.69 1.66
C ARG A 92 10.83 10.33 0.40
N HIS A 93 10.03 10.51 -0.65
CA HIS A 93 10.49 11.16 -1.86
C HIS A 93 11.01 12.58 -1.59
N ILE A 94 10.32 13.34 -0.72
CA ILE A 94 10.79 14.67 -0.28
C ILE A 94 12.13 14.55 0.47
N ILE A 95 12.24 13.66 1.45
CA ILE A 95 13.47 13.51 2.26
C ILE A 95 14.68 13.14 1.39
N LEU A 96 14.47 12.32 0.37
CA LEU A 96 15.48 11.88 -0.58
C LEU A 96 15.89 12.96 -1.58
N GLY A 97 14.90 13.63 -2.15
CA GLY A 97 15.08 14.60 -3.20
C GLY A 97 15.44 15.99 -2.71
N MET A 98 15.40 16.27 -1.40
CA MET A 98 15.41 17.63 -0.85
C MET A 98 16.59 18.50 -1.33
N LYS A 99 17.77 17.92 -1.58
CA LYS A 99 18.94 18.69 -2.06
C LYS A 99 18.84 19.11 -3.52
N GLU A 100 18.17 18.30 -4.35
CA GLU A 100 18.07 18.50 -5.80
C GLU A 100 16.66 18.96 -6.22
N MET A 101 15.71 19.05 -5.27
CA MET A 101 14.34 19.44 -5.51
C MET A 101 14.18 20.95 -5.55
N ASN A 102 13.47 21.41 -6.58
CA ASN A 102 12.98 22.79 -6.64
C ASN A 102 12.00 23.07 -5.49
N ASP A 103 12.14 24.22 -4.84
CA ASP A 103 11.28 24.71 -3.75
C ASP A 103 9.78 24.60 -4.09
N ALA A 104 9.40 24.97 -5.31
CA ALA A 104 8.01 24.89 -5.76
C ALA A 104 7.49 23.43 -5.80
N HIS A 105 8.34 22.48 -6.18
CA HIS A 105 8.01 21.06 -6.19
C HIS A 105 7.88 20.52 -4.76
N MET A 106 8.78 20.94 -3.86
CA MET A 106 8.72 20.58 -2.44
C MET A 106 7.42 21.05 -1.78
N ILE A 107 7.00 22.29 -2.04
CA ILE A 107 5.74 22.82 -1.54
C ILE A 107 4.57 22.01 -2.10
N THR A 108 4.58 21.68 -3.41
CA THR A 108 3.52 20.90 -4.05
C THR A 108 3.35 19.52 -3.41
N LEU A 109 4.44 18.79 -3.20
CA LEU A 109 4.40 17.48 -2.55
C LEU A 109 3.98 17.58 -1.08
N SER A 110 4.42 18.61 -0.37
CA SER A 110 4.03 18.86 1.02
C SER A 110 2.53 19.14 1.14
N VAL A 111 1.97 19.94 0.23
CA VAL A 111 0.53 20.20 0.15
C VAL A 111 -0.23 18.93 -0.24
N ALA A 112 0.29 18.09 -1.12
CA ALA A 112 -0.32 16.80 -1.44
C ALA A 112 -0.41 15.89 -0.20
N VAL A 113 0.67 15.79 0.60
CA VAL A 113 0.67 15.05 1.87
C VAL A 113 -0.33 15.64 2.86
N LEU A 114 -0.42 16.98 2.95
CA LEU A 114 -1.41 17.66 3.79
C LEU A 114 -2.85 17.27 3.40
N ILE A 115 -3.17 17.30 2.10
CA ILE A 115 -4.50 16.93 1.58
C ILE A 115 -4.82 15.46 1.87
N LEU A 116 -3.87 14.55 1.65
CA LEU A 116 -4.06 13.12 1.96
C LEU A 116 -4.28 12.89 3.46
N THR A 117 -3.51 13.58 4.30
CA THR A 117 -3.62 13.49 5.76
C THR A 117 -4.97 14.02 6.27
N ILE A 118 -5.43 15.15 5.72
CA ILE A 118 -6.77 15.68 6.01
C ILE A 118 -7.85 14.69 5.55
N SER A 119 -7.72 14.13 4.36
CA SER A 119 -8.67 13.15 3.81
C SER A 119 -8.80 11.91 4.70
N THR A 120 -7.67 11.35 5.16
CA THR A 120 -7.68 10.20 6.09
C THR A 120 -8.27 10.57 7.44
N THR A 121 -7.99 11.77 7.95
CA THR A 121 -8.54 12.28 9.21
C THR A 121 -10.06 12.41 9.12
N ILE A 122 -10.57 13.01 8.05
CA ILE A 122 -12.01 13.13 7.80
C ILE A 122 -12.66 11.74 7.69
N MET A 123 -12.05 10.81 6.95
CA MET A 123 -12.59 9.45 6.80
C MET A 123 -12.65 8.70 8.15
N ARG A 124 -11.65 8.93 9.03
CA ARG A 124 -11.62 8.38 10.38
C ARG A 124 -12.71 8.99 11.26
N VAL A 125 -12.87 10.31 11.22
CA VAL A 125 -13.89 11.04 11.99
C VAL A 125 -15.29 10.66 11.51
N GLY A 126 -15.54 10.63 10.21
CA GLY A 126 -16.84 10.25 9.64
C GLY A 126 -17.30 8.85 10.05
N HIS A 127 -16.39 7.87 10.10
CA HIS A 127 -16.71 6.52 10.61
C HIS A 127 -17.07 6.49 12.09
N HIS A 128 -16.57 7.43 12.90
CA HIS A 128 -16.89 7.52 14.32
C HIS A 128 -18.25 8.18 14.55
N TYR A 129 -18.58 9.23 13.78
CA TYR A 129 -19.82 9.98 13.94
C TYR A 129 -21.06 9.35 13.26
N TRP A 130 -20.88 8.59 12.15
CA TRP A 130 -21.96 7.85 11.48
C TRP A 130 -21.72 6.33 11.48
N PRO A 131 -21.85 5.64 12.62
CA PRO A 131 -21.82 4.19 12.64
C PRO A 131 -23.05 3.63 11.90
N TYR A 132 -22.81 2.66 11.01
CA TYR A 132 -23.90 1.98 10.30
C TYR A 132 -24.89 1.38 11.30
N LYS A 133 -26.15 1.77 11.18
CA LYS A 133 -27.24 1.22 11.98
C LYS A 133 -27.37 -0.26 11.66
N LYS A 134 -27.13 -1.15 12.63
CA LYS A 134 -27.41 -2.59 12.49
C LYS A 134 -28.87 -2.76 12.04
N MET A 135 -29.08 -3.53 10.99
CA MET A 135 -30.44 -3.83 10.53
C MET A 135 -31.16 -4.64 11.62
N PRO A 136 -32.46 -4.39 11.88
CA PRO A 136 -33.21 -5.18 12.84
C PRO A 136 -33.36 -6.60 12.30
N GLY A 137 -32.67 -7.58 12.88
CA GLY A 137 -32.81 -8.99 12.50
C GLY A 137 -31.59 -9.90 12.71
N GLU A 138 -30.40 -9.36 12.93
CA GLU A 138 -29.22 -10.18 13.25
C GLU A 138 -29.12 -10.40 14.77
N ARG A 139 -29.48 -11.62 15.21
CA ARG A 139 -29.14 -12.16 16.53
C ARG A 139 -27.94 -13.08 16.40
#